data_AF-A0AAV9SUM8-F1
#
_entry.id   AF-A0AAV9SUM8-F1
#
_cell.length_a   1.000
_cell.length_b   1.000
_cell.length_c   1.000
_cell.angle_alpha   90.00
_cell.angle_beta   90.00
_cell.angle_gamma   90.00
#
_symmetry.space_group_name_H-M   'P 1'
#
loop_
_entity.id
_entity.type
_entity.pdbx_description
1 polymer ?
#
loop_
_entity_poly.entity_id
_entity_poly.type
_entity_poly.pdbx_seq_one_letter_code
_entity_poly.pdbx_strand_id
1 'polypeptide(L)'
;MASENTNIFIETKVIPQLRLLRSNKTGLNGVVIPPPRIEQFDCRDVWPPKKSSKGEECVFCHGDLTRSNILLDPNTLMVKSIIDWESAGFFPEELELSLWRLNYDEYMKTFEDTDKIKQEIELITA
;
A
#
# COMPACT_ATOMS: atom_id res chain seq x y z
N MET A 1 -19.31 -7.83 11.26
CA MET A 1 -18.78 -9.22 11.19
C MET A 1 -17.77 -9.35 10.06
N ALA A 2 -18.17 -9.21 8.79
CA ALA A 2 -17.23 -9.24 7.65
C ALA A 2 -16.09 -8.21 7.78
N SER A 3 -16.40 -6.94 8.03
CA SER A 3 -15.38 -5.89 8.17
C SER A 3 -14.38 -6.14 9.30
N GLU A 4 -14.84 -6.74 10.40
CA GLU A 4 -13.98 -7.06 11.55
C GLU A 4 -13.07 -8.25 11.23
N ASN A 5 -13.61 -9.31 10.63
CA ASN A 5 -12.82 -10.46 10.16
C ASN A 5 -11.74 -10.02 9.17
N THR A 6 -12.06 -9.12 8.25
CA THR A 6 -11.10 -8.51 7.33
C THR A 6 -10.00 -7.79 8.10
N ASN A 7 -10.35 -6.85 8.97
CA ASN A 7 -9.37 -6.05 9.72
C ASN A 7 -8.42 -6.95 10.51
N ILE A 8 -8.96 -7.92 11.25
CA ILE A 8 -8.17 -8.88 12.04
C ILE A 8 -7.24 -9.67 11.14
N PHE A 9 -7.72 -10.22 10.03
CA PHE A 9 -6.88 -11.02 9.13
C PHE A 9 -5.76 -10.20 8.51
N ILE A 10 -6.06 -8.99 8.01
CA ILE A 10 -5.05 -8.11 7.42
C ILE A 10 -3.97 -7.75 8.46
N GLU A 11 -4.37 -7.36 9.67
CA GLU A 11 -3.45 -6.85 10.69
C GLU A 11 -2.64 -7.95 11.39
N THR A 12 -3.23 -9.13 11.56
CA THR A 12 -2.58 -10.24 12.29
C THR A 12 -1.86 -11.22 11.39
N LYS A 13 -2.19 -11.25 10.09
CA LYS A 13 -1.59 -12.20 9.13
C LYS A 13 -0.87 -11.51 8.00
N VAL A 14 -1.52 -10.57 7.30
CA VAL A 14 -1.02 -10.06 6.02
C VAL A 14 0.08 -9.03 6.23
N ILE A 15 -0.20 -7.93 6.93
CA ILE A 15 0.76 -6.85 7.17
C ILE A 15 2.04 -7.37 7.83
N PRO A 16 2.00 -8.23 8.86
CA PRO A 16 3.22 -8.81 9.41
C PRO A 16 4.04 -9.59 8.39
N GLN A 17 3.41 -10.37 7.51
CA GLN A 17 4.12 -11.14 6.48
C GLN A 17 4.76 -10.23 5.42
N LEU A 18 4.03 -9.21 4.96
CA LEU A 18 4.57 -8.26 3.99
C LEU A 18 5.78 -7.49 4.56
N ARG A 19 5.72 -7.08 5.83
CA ARG A 19 6.80 -6.36 6.51
C ARG A 19 8.06 -7.18 6.79
N LEU A 20 8.00 -8.51 6.67
CA LEU A 20 9.19 -9.37 6.73
C LEU A 20 10.04 -9.27 5.46
N LEU A 21 9.42 -8.94 4.32
CA LEU A 21 10.12 -8.73 3.07
C LEU A 21 10.70 -7.32 3.07
N ARG A 22 12.03 -7.22 2.99
CA ARG A 22 12.76 -5.95 3.07
C ARG A 22 13.67 -5.74 1.88
N SER A 23 13.86 -4.48 1.52
CA SER A 23 14.76 -4.04 0.46
C SER A 23 15.39 -2.70 0.85
N ASN A 24 16.62 -2.47 0.39
CA ASN A 24 17.27 -1.16 0.51
C ASN A 24 17.00 -0.25 -0.71
N LYS A 25 16.03 -0.61 -1.55
CA LYS A 25 15.67 0.12 -2.76
C LYS A 25 14.16 0.08 -2.97
N THR A 26 13.57 1.21 -3.36
CA THR A 26 12.14 1.28 -3.66
C THR A 26 11.76 0.54 -4.94
N GLY A 27 10.49 0.16 -5.03
CA GLY A 27 9.90 -0.55 -6.17
C GLY A 27 10.09 -2.06 -6.12
N LEU A 28 9.77 -2.74 -7.21
CA LEU A 28 9.90 -4.18 -7.38
C LEU A 28 10.59 -4.45 -8.73
N ASN A 29 11.68 -5.23 -8.71
CA ASN A 29 12.46 -5.54 -9.91
C ASN A 29 12.92 -4.29 -10.70
N GLY A 30 13.17 -3.19 -10.01
CA GLY A 30 13.62 -1.93 -10.61
C GLY A 30 12.51 -1.06 -11.20
N VAL A 31 11.25 -1.48 -11.10
CA VAL A 31 10.08 -0.70 -11.48
C VAL A 31 9.43 -0.13 -10.21
N VAL A 32 9.07 1.15 -10.24
CA VAL A 32 8.30 1.79 -9.16
C VAL A 32 6.95 2.19 -9.71
N ILE A 33 5.90 1.64 -9.14
CA ILE A 33 4.51 2.04 -9.38
C ILE A 33 4.02 2.55 -8.02
N PRO A 34 3.85 3.86 -7.82
CA PRO A 34 3.41 4.38 -6.53
C PRO A 34 1.94 4.03 -6.28
N PRO A 35 1.46 4.16 -5.03
CA PRO A 35 0.03 4.07 -4.73
C PRO A 35 -0.84 4.95 -5.65
N PRO A 36 -2.09 4.53 -6.00
CA PRO A 36 -2.94 5.25 -6.95
C PRO A 36 -3.15 6.74 -6.64
N ARG A 37 -3.27 7.10 -5.36
CA ARG A 37 -3.40 8.52 -4.93
C ARG A 37 -2.19 9.37 -5.32
N ILE A 38 -0.99 8.80 -5.30
CA ILE A 38 0.25 9.47 -5.67
C ILE A 38 0.35 9.54 -7.20
N GLU A 39 0.06 8.45 -7.90
CA GLU A 39 0.08 8.39 -9.37
C GLU A 39 -0.90 9.41 -9.99
N GLN A 40 -2.10 9.53 -9.42
CA GLN A 40 -3.11 10.48 -9.89
C GLN A 40 -2.73 11.94 -9.60
N PHE A 41 -1.99 12.19 -8.51
CA PHE A 41 -1.53 13.53 -8.15
C PHE A 41 -0.28 13.95 -8.96
N ASP A 42 0.65 13.03 -9.19
CA ASP A 42 1.90 13.22 -9.89
C ASP A 42 2.03 12.20 -11.04
N CYS A 43 1.47 12.59 -12.19
CA CYS A 43 1.38 11.77 -13.39
C CYS A 43 2.70 11.70 -14.19
N ARG A 44 3.85 11.64 -13.51
CA ARG A 44 5.13 11.49 -14.21
C ARG A 44 5.22 10.12 -14.91
N ASP A 45 5.89 10.10 -16.05
CA ASP A 45 6.03 8.88 -16.85
C ASP A 45 6.84 7.78 -16.15
N VAL A 46 7.81 8.17 -15.31
CA VAL A 46 8.74 7.24 -14.67
C VAL A 46 9.03 7.67 -13.23
N TRP A 47 8.94 6.70 -12.33
CA TRP A 47 9.39 6.82 -10.94
C TRP A 47 10.75 6.10 -10.79
N PRO A 48 11.87 6.84 -10.65
CA PRO A 48 13.17 6.21 -10.51
C PRO A 48 13.29 5.54 -9.13
N PRO A 49 13.76 4.28 -9.04
CA PRO A 49 13.89 3.63 -7.76
C PRO A 49 15.01 4.26 -6.91
N LYS A 50 14.65 4.64 -5.69
CA LYS A 50 15.47 5.32 -4.69
C LYS A 50 16.12 4.30 -3.76
N LYS A 51 17.40 4.50 -3.43
CA LYS A 51 18.08 3.71 -2.40
C LYS A 51 17.72 4.25 -1.02
N SER A 52 17.33 3.38 -0.10
CA SER A 52 17.00 3.78 1.27
C SER A 52 18.27 4.15 2.07
N SER A 53 18.10 4.99 3.08
CA SER A 53 19.13 5.22 4.08
C SER A 53 19.37 3.94 4.90
N LYS A 54 20.54 3.86 5.55
CA LYS A 54 20.87 2.74 6.43
C LYS A 54 19.93 2.75 7.65
N GLY A 55 19.23 1.64 7.90
CA GLY A 55 18.27 1.53 9.00
C GLY A 55 16.87 2.05 8.68
N GLU A 56 16.64 2.51 7.45
CA GLU A 56 15.33 2.92 6.92
C GLU A 56 14.93 1.99 5.76
N GLU A 57 15.22 0.69 5.88
CA GLU A 57 14.92 -0.27 4.82
C GLU A 57 13.42 -0.32 4.53
N CYS A 58 13.09 -0.25 3.23
CA CYS A 58 11.74 -0.40 2.74
C CYS A 58 11.18 -1.78 3.07
N VAL A 59 9.88 -1.82 3.32
CA VAL A 59 9.09 -3.05 3.47
C VAL A 59 8.28 -3.31 2.21
N PHE A 60 7.85 -4.54 1.99
CA PHE A 60 6.92 -4.82 0.90
C PHE A 60 5.53 -4.30 1.25
N CYS A 61 4.95 -3.54 0.34
CA CYS A 61 3.66 -2.88 0.45
C CYS A 61 2.76 -3.36 -0.70
N HIS A 62 1.46 -3.41 -0.47
CA HIS A 62 0.49 -3.62 -1.55
C HIS A 62 0.23 -2.33 -2.32
N GLY A 63 0.30 -1.17 -1.65
CA GLY A 63 0.09 0.15 -2.26
C GLY A 63 -1.38 0.58 -2.37
N ASP A 64 -2.32 -0.36 -2.49
CA ASP A 64 -3.77 -0.10 -2.58
C ASP A 64 -4.62 -1.19 -1.90
N LEU A 65 -4.30 -1.53 -0.64
CA LEU A 65 -4.99 -2.59 0.11
C LEU A 65 -6.38 -2.15 0.62
N THR A 66 -7.28 -1.82 -0.29
CA THR A 66 -8.67 -1.39 -0.01
C THR A 66 -9.59 -2.58 0.25
N ARG A 67 -10.80 -2.33 0.78
CA ARG A 67 -11.82 -3.38 0.93
C ARG A 67 -12.24 -4.02 -0.40
N SER A 68 -12.16 -3.29 -1.51
CA SER A 68 -12.51 -3.79 -2.85
C SER A 68 -11.50 -4.83 -3.35
N ASN A 69 -10.24 -4.75 -2.89
CA ASN A 69 -9.16 -5.66 -3.26
C ASN A 69 -9.04 -6.88 -2.34
N ILE A 70 -9.98 -7.03 -1.38
CA ILE A 70 -10.01 -8.15 -0.43
C ILE A 70 -11.27 -8.98 -0.67
N LEU A 71 -11.08 -10.19 -1.20
CA LEU A 71 -12.20 -11.09 -1.49
C LEU A 71 -12.52 -11.96 -0.27
N LEU A 72 -13.80 -11.99 0.09
CA LEU A 72 -14.33 -12.82 1.16
C LEU A 72 -15.06 -14.03 0.61
N ASP A 73 -14.99 -15.14 1.33
CA ASP A 73 -15.91 -16.25 1.10
C ASP A 73 -17.32 -15.84 1.57
N PRO A 74 -18.36 -15.94 0.71
CA PRO A 74 -19.69 -15.41 1.02
C PRO A 74 -20.42 -16.20 2.11
N ASN A 75 -20.01 -17.46 2.37
CA ASN A 75 -20.65 -18.30 3.38
C ASN A 75 -20.03 -18.09 4.76
N THR A 76 -18.71 -17.90 4.82
CA THR A 76 -17.96 -17.78 6.08
C THR A 76 -17.59 -16.36 6.46
N LEU A 77 -17.65 -15.42 5.51
CA LEU A 77 -17.18 -14.04 5.65
C LEU A 77 -15.70 -13.95 6.07
N MET A 78 -14.90 -14.94 5.67
CA MET A 78 -13.46 -15.00 5.90
C MET A 78 -12.70 -14.57 4.65
N VAL A 79 -11.55 -13.94 4.82
CA VAL A 79 -10.68 -13.53 3.72
C VAL A 79 -10.17 -14.77 2.97
N LYS A 80 -10.37 -14.77 1.65
CA LYS A 80 -9.98 -15.86 0.75
C LYS A 80 -8.78 -15.49 -0.12
N SER A 81 -8.73 -14.24 -0.57
CA SER A 81 -7.64 -13.75 -1.41
C SER A 81 -7.53 -12.23 -1.34
N ILE A 82 -6.33 -11.75 -1.64
CA ILE A 82 -6.01 -10.34 -1.88
C ILE A 82 -5.57 -10.25 -3.33
N ILE A 83 -6.15 -9.32 -4.07
CA ILE A 83 -5.95 -9.15 -5.50
C ILE A 83 -5.38 -7.76 -5.80
N ASP A 84 -5.10 -7.51 -7.07
CA ASP A 84 -4.72 -6.17 -7.56
C ASP A 84 -3.38 -5.65 -7.00
N TRP A 85 -2.35 -6.48 -7.15
CA TRP A 85 -0.98 -6.20 -6.69
C TRP A 85 -0.17 -5.31 -7.66
N GLU A 86 -0.81 -4.58 -8.57
CA GLU A 86 -0.11 -3.83 -9.63
C GLU A 86 0.75 -2.68 -9.09
N SER A 87 0.34 -2.08 -7.97
CA SER A 87 1.10 -1.05 -7.24
C SER A 87 2.01 -1.63 -6.14
N ALA A 88 2.12 -2.96 -6.05
CA ALA A 88 2.90 -3.59 -5.00
C ALA A 88 4.41 -3.45 -5.22
N GLY A 89 5.14 -3.17 -4.14
CA GLY A 89 6.59 -3.01 -4.21
C GLY A 89 7.20 -2.66 -2.87
N PHE A 90 8.52 -2.46 -2.85
CA PHE A 90 9.20 -2.03 -1.65
C PHE A 90 9.07 -0.51 -1.46
N PHE A 91 8.53 -0.08 -0.32
CA PHE A 91 8.36 1.32 0.03
C PHE A 91 8.62 1.54 1.53
N PRO A 92 8.81 2.80 1.98
CA PRO A 92 8.68 3.15 3.39
C PRO A 92 7.32 2.68 3.94
N GLU A 93 7.30 2.18 5.18
CA GLU A 93 6.10 1.52 5.72
C GLU A 93 4.90 2.48 5.86
N GLU A 94 5.19 3.78 5.92
CA GLU A 94 4.23 4.87 5.98
C GLU A 94 3.33 4.95 4.74
N LEU A 95 3.80 4.43 3.59
CA LEU A 95 3.02 4.43 2.35
C LEU A 95 1.92 3.34 2.32
N GLU A 96 2.02 2.31 3.17
CA GLU A 96 1.00 1.26 3.33
C GLU A 96 -0.08 1.74 4.31
N LEU A 97 -0.94 2.63 3.81
CA LEU A 97 -2.08 3.13 4.57
C LEU A 97 -3.04 2.01 4.95
N SER A 98 -3.74 2.15 6.09
CA SER A 98 -4.76 1.20 6.54
C SER A 98 -6.07 1.28 5.75
N LEU A 99 -5.99 1.22 4.41
CA LEU A 99 -7.12 1.40 3.50
C LEU A 99 -8.21 0.35 3.69
N TRP A 100 -7.86 -0.85 4.18
CA TRP A 100 -8.82 -1.91 4.53
C TRP A 100 -9.78 -1.51 5.66
N ARG A 101 -9.44 -0.47 6.44
CA ARG A 101 -10.32 0.06 7.48
C ARG A 101 -11.36 1.03 6.93
N LEU A 102 -11.08 1.67 5.80
CA LEU A 102 -11.89 2.74 5.23
C LEU A 102 -13.10 2.21 4.47
N ASN A 103 -14.15 3.02 4.42
CA ASN A 103 -15.18 2.92 3.38
C ASN A 103 -14.76 3.69 2.12
N TYR A 104 -15.57 3.63 1.06
CA TYR A 104 -15.23 4.25 -0.22
C TYR A 104 -15.07 5.79 -0.13
N ASP A 105 -15.96 6.49 0.58
CA ASP A 105 -15.87 7.94 0.72
C ASP A 105 -14.62 8.36 1.52
N GLU A 106 -14.27 7.58 2.55
CA GLU A 106 -13.05 7.78 3.31
C GLU A 106 -11.79 7.48 2.49
N TYR A 107 -11.82 6.45 1.65
CA TYR A 107 -10.75 6.17 0.69
C TYR A 107 -10.57 7.32 -0.29
N MET A 108 -11.65 7.85 -0.86
CA MET A 108 -11.58 8.95 -1.82
C MET A 108 -11.02 10.23 -1.20
N LYS A 109 -11.28 10.50 0.09
CA LYS A 109 -10.64 11.61 0.81
C LYS A 109 -9.12 11.51 0.88
N THR A 110 -8.54 10.31 0.77
CA THR A 110 -7.08 10.15 0.74
C THR A 110 -6.45 10.74 -0.53
N PHE A 111 -7.22 10.94 -1.59
CA PHE A 111 -6.79 11.60 -2.83
C PHE A 111 -6.86 13.14 -2.72
N GLU A 112 -7.60 13.66 -1.73
CA GLU A 112 -7.79 15.10 -1.52
C GLU A 112 -6.72 15.69 -0.59
N ASP A 113 -6.05 14.87 0.23
CA ASP A 113 -5.00 15.29 1.17
C ASP A 113 -3.67 15.52 0.44
N THR A 114 -3.62 16.59 -0.34
CA THR A 114 -2.46 16.90 -1.19
C THR A 114 -1.18 17.19 -0.41
N ASP A 115 -1.28 17.65 0.84
CA ASP A 115 -0.10 17.90 1.67
C ASP A 115 0.50 16.59 2.16
N LYS A 116 -0.33 15.62 2.55
CA LYS A 116 0.15 14.27 2.84
C LYS A 116 0.74 13.59 1.61
N ILE A 117 0.10 13.71 0.45
CA ILE A 117 0.61 13.13 -0.80
C ILE A 117 2.01 13.69 -1.13
N LYS A 118 2.22 15.01 -0.99
CA LYS A 118 3.55 15.62 -1.20
C LYS A 118 4.60 15.06 -0.24
N GLN A 119 4.26 14.88 1.04
CA GLN A 119 5.16 14.28 2.02
C GLN A 119 5.52 12.83 1.64
N GLU A 120 4.54 12.03 1.20
CA GLU A 120 4.77 10.66 0.75
C GLU A 120 5.65 10.60 -0.51
N ILE A 121 5.50 11.56 -1.43
CA ILE A 121 6.36 11.69 -2.62
C ILE A 121 7.80 11.93 -2.19
N GLU A 122 8.07 12.85 -1.25
CA GLU A 122 9.42 13.12 -0.73
C GLU A 122 10.10 11.87 -0.16
N LEU A 123 9.33 10.94 0.42
CA LEU A 123 9.86 9.68 0.93
C LEU A 123 10.40 8.78 -0.18
N ILE A 124 9.80 8.83 -1.38
CA ILE A 124 10.14 7.94 -2.51
C ILE A 124 10.92 8.61 -3.64
N THR A 125 11.06 9.93 -3.63
CA THR A 125 11.90 10.70 -4.56
C THR A 125 13.20 11.16 -3.89
N ALA A 126 14.24 11.34 -4.70
CA ALA A 126 15.54 11.87 -4.25
C ALA A 126 15.55 13.40 -4.22
#